data_AF-A0A9D1ELG3-F1
#
_entry.id   AF-A0A9D1ELG3-F1
#
_cell.length_a   1.000
_cell.length_b   1.000
_cell.length_c   1.000
_cell.angle_alpha   90.00
_cell.angle_beta   90.00
_cell.angle_gamma   90.00
#
_symmetry.space_group_name_H-M   'P 1'
#
loop_
_entity.id
_entity.type
_entity.pdbx_description
1 polymer ?
#
loop_
_entity_poly.entity_id
_entity_poly.type
_entity_poly.pdbx_seq_one_letter_code
_entity_poly.pdbx_strand_id
1 'polypeptide(L)'
;MKRKFLTGALTLLVVALAVAGALLFWQSRKLDDYTAQLSLGDKYLEELDYENAEIAYKKAIEIDEKRASAYVNLSVVYVKQNRFAEARELLAEAEEKVSGEQALQAVQEQLSRVEQQEERYQQETQAESTPAPTSSPTPEDQESSRIKTGVYVSQDNPEDTLTIEEVRENQAVVFTVFWHRRAAMSQAEAGLSGNTGTFSYYEQGAKMAAGTLEFQENDTIVLNLEQSALPNVEPGSTTYVMPTPEEEAAQKAAQAEEIRQWLTQGSGQWYKDDVLEEPEAVNFQFQEDGTAVYWPKQKEYVNTTSYTLDGEQITITFLALDTLEPVPLTYQVSCFTAGENYRIRLDFVSTEADVSQLYGFAELVPGWYTLA
;
A
#
# COMPACT_ATOMS: atom_id res chain seq x y z
N MET A 1 0.12 49.68 56.50
CA MET A 1 0.91 48.91 55.49
C MET A 1 0.38 47.50 55.23
N LYS A 2 -0.11 46.74 56.23
CA LYS A 2 -0.50 45.31 56.08
C LYS A 2 -1.64 45.01 55.08
N ARG A 3 -2.64 45.89 54.93
CA ARG A 3 -3.78 45.70 54.00
C ARG A 3 -3.42 45.76 52.51
N LYS A 4 -2.45 46.59 52.12
CA LYS A 4 -1.97 46.70 50.72
C LYS A 4 -1.10 45.51 50.30
N PHE A 5 -0.41 44.88 51.26
CA PHE A 5 0.35 43.65 51.06
C PHE A 5 -0.57 42.44 50.85
N LEU A 6 -1.65 42.33 51.63
CA LEU A 6 -2.60 41.23 51.52
C LEU A 6 -3.35 41.21 50.16
N THR A 7 -3.73 42.38 49.66
CA THR A 7 -4.36 42.50 48.33
C THR A 7 -3.40 42.15 47.20
N GLY A 8 -2.12 42.52 47.31
CA GLY A 8 -1.09 42.15 46.32
C GLY A 8 -0.78 40.65 46.30
N ALA A 9 -0.77 39.99 47.47
CA ALA A 9 -0.58 38.55 47.57
C ALA A 9 -1.75 37.76 46.96
N LEU A 10 -3.00 38.23 47.14
CA LEU A 10 -4.19 37.59 46.58
C LEU A 10 -4.23 37.70 45.06
N THR A 11 -3.86 38.86 44.49
CA THR A 11 -3.79 39.01 43.02
C THR A 11 -2.72 38.13 42.41
N LEU A 12 -1.56 37.99 43.06
CA LEU A 12 -0.50 37.09 42.60
C LEU A 12 -0.94 35.62 42.61
N LEU A 13 -1.70 35.20 43.63
CA LEU A 13 -2.26 33.85 43.70
C LEU A 13 -3.25 33.57 42.56
N VAL A 14 -4.16 34.51 42.28
CA VAL A 14 -5.15 34.34 41.20
C VAL A 14 -4.47 34.26 39.83
N VAL A 15 -3.46 35.11 39.59
CA VAL A 15 -2.67 35.05 38.34
C VAL A 15 -1.91 33.72 38.25
N ALA A 16 -1.30 33.25 39.34
CA ALA A 16 -0.61 31.96 39.35
C ALA A 16 -1.55 30.78 39.06
N LEU A 17 -2.77 30.79 39.62
CA LEU A 17 -3.80 29.78 39.35
C LEU A 17 -4.31 29.85 37.90
N ALA A 18 -4.48 31.05 37.34
CA ALA A 18 -4.88 31.23 35.95
C ALA A 18 -3.79 30.72 34.98
N VAL A 19 -2.52 31.00 35.26
CA VAL A 19 -1.38 30.49 34.47
C VAL A 19 -1.27 28.97 34.61
N ALA A 20 -1.39 28.42 35.81
CA ALA A 20 -1.40 26.97 36.02
C ALA A 20 -2.58 26.30 35.28
N GLY A 21 -3.77 26.90 35.33
CA GLY A 21 -4.94 26.43 34.59
C GLY A 21 -4.74 26.46 33.08
N ALA A 22 -4.14 27.53 32.54
CA ALA A 22 -3.80 27.63 31.13
C ALA A 22 -2.76 26.59 30.70
N LEU A 23 -1.72 26.36 31.52
CA LEU A 23 -0.71 25.33 31.28
C LEU A 23 -1.31 23.92 31.29
N LEU A 24 -2.18 23.61 32.25
CA LEU A 24 -2.89 22.33 32.31
C LEU A 24 -3.81 22.15 31.10
N PHE A 25 -4.52 23.20 30.68
CA PHE A 25 -5.38 23.17 29.50
C PHE A 25 -4.59 22.94 28.21
N TRP A 26 -3.44 23.60 28.04
CA TRP A 26 -2.53 23.39 26.92
C TRP A 26 -1.94 21.97 26.91
N GLN A 27 -1.50 21.47 28.07
CA GLN A 27 -0.96 20.11 28.18
C GLN A 27 -2.02 19.04 27.92
N SER A 28 -3.27 19.28 28.34
CA SER A 28 -4.41 18.39 28.03
C SER A 28 -4.69 18.32 26.54
N ARG A 29 -4.79 19.47 25.86
CA ARG A 29 -5.01 19.49 24.40
C ARG A 29 -3.91 18.78 23.64
N LYS A 30 -2.65 19.02 24.02
CA LYS A 30 -1.49 18.36 23.43
C LYS A 30 -1.57 16.83 23.54
N LEU A 31 -2.08 16.33 24.67
CA LEU A 31 -2.27 14.89 24.90
C LEU A 31 -3.39 14.31 24.04
N ASP A 32 -4.50 15.03 23.90
CA ASP A 32 -5.63 14.62 23.08
C ASP A 32 -5.22 14.55 21.60
N ASP A 33 -4.52 15.57 21.11
CA ASP A 33 -4.03 15.64 19.73
C ASP A 33 -3.01 14.51 19.45
N TYR A 34 -2.07 14.26 20.38
CA TYR A 34 -1.14 13.13 20.27
C TYR A 34 -1.89 11.80 20.13
N THR A 35 -2.87 11.58 21.02
CA THR A 35 -3.61 10.31 21.06
C THR A 35 -4.45 10.13 19.80
N ALA A 36 -5.05 11.21 19.30
CA ALA A 36 -5.80 11.20 18.04
C ALA A 36 -4.91 10.81 16.86
N GLN A 37 -3.71 11.40 16.74
CA GLN A 37 -2.76 11.05 15.67
C GLN A 37 -2.23 9.62 15.81
N LEU A 38 -1.96 9.16 17.03
CA LEU A 38 -1.54 7.78 17.29
C LEU A 38 -2.62 6.77 16.87
N SER A 39 -3.87 6.98 17.29
CA SER A 39 -4.98 6.10 16.92
C SER A 39 -5.31 6.16 15.42
N LEU A 40 -5.09 7.31 14.77
CA LEU A 40 -5.24 7.44 13.34
C LEU A 40 -4.18 6.62 12.61
N GLY A 41 -2.92 6.68 13.06
CA GLY A 41 -1.84 5.83 12.54
C GLY A 41 -2.12 4.34 12.73
N ASP A 42 -2.63 3.96 13.91
CA ASP A 42 -3.01 2.56 14.18
C ASP A 42 -4.10 2.07 13.23
N LYS A 43 -5.11 2.90 12.99
CA LYS A 43 -6.18 2.59 12.04
C LYS A 43 -5.65 2.41 10.61
N TYR A 44 -4.79 3.32 10.15
CA TYR A 44 -4.20 3.20 8.82
C TYR A 44 -3.30 1.97 8.70
N LEU A 45 -2.55 1.64 9.75
CA LEU A 45 -1.75 0.41 9.81
C LEU A 45 -2.62 -0.86 9.75
N GLU A 46 -3.78 -0.88 10.41
CA GLU A 46 -4.76 -1.96 10.30
C GLU A 46 -5.37 -2.08 8.89
N GLU A 47 -5.56 -0.94 8.21
CA GLU A 47 -6.02 -0.85 6.82
C GLU A 47 -4.89 -1.13 5.79
N LEU A 48 -3.67 -1.42 6.25
CA LEU A 48 -2.45 -1.59 5.45
C LEU A 48 -2.06 -0.34 4.63
N ASP A 49 -2.60 0.82 4.98
CA ASP A 49 -2.27 2.12 4.39
C ASP A 49 -1.02 2.69 5.10
N TYR A 50 0.13 2.17 4.70
CA TYR A 50 1.41 2.43 5.36
C TYR A 50 1.84 3.90 5.24
N GLU A 51 1.50 4.56 4.15
CA GLU A 51 1.84 5.97 3.90
C GLU A 51 1.08 6.90 4.85
N ASN A 52 -0.24 6.71 4.98
CA ASN A 52 -1.02 7.51 5.93
C ASN A 52 -0.71 7.15 7.39
N ALA A 53 -0.37 5.88 7.67
CA ALA A 53 0.12 5.48 8.99
C ALA A 53 1.42 6.22 9.33
N GLU A 54 2.37 6.28 8.39
CA GLU A 54 3.63 6.99 8.57
C GLU A 54 3.41 8.48 8.90
N ILE A 55 2.54 9.16 8.13
CA ILE A 55 2.22 10.58 8.34
C ILE A 55 1.61 10.81 9.72
N ALA A 56 0.63 9.98 10.12
CA ALA A 56 -0.04 10.12 11.40
C ALA A 56 0.92 9.89 12.58
N TYR A 57 1.79 8.88 12.50
CA TYR A 57 2.78 8.65 13.55
C TYR A 57 3.86 9.75 13.59
N LYS A 58 4.32 10.28 12.45
CA LYS A 58 5.21 11.44 12.40
C LYS A 58 4.59 12.66 13.08
N LYS A 59 3.30 12.96 12.81
CA LYS A 59 2.55 14.02 13.51
C LYS A 59 2.47 13.76 15.01
N ALA A 60 2.25 12.52 15.44
CA ALA A 60 2.26 12.17 16.86
C ALA A 60 3.64 12.44 17.50
N ILE A 61 4.74 12.13 16.80
CA ILE A 61 6.11 12.44 17.25
C ILE A 61 6.34 13.95 17.33
N GLU A 62 5.93 14.73 16.33
CA GLU A 62 6.04 16.20 16.34
C GLU A 62 5.27 16.83 17.50
N ILE A 63 4.09 16.27 17.83
CA ILE A 63 3.32 16.70 18.99
C ILE A 63 4.12 16.34 20.25
N ASP A 64 4.42 15.07 20.52
CA ASP A 64 5.13 14.67 21.74
C ASP A 64 6.28 13.69 21.47
N GLU A 65 7.45 14.25 21.15
CA GLU A 65 8.68 13.50 20.83
C GLU A 65 9.23 12.65 21.99
N LYS A 66 8.66 12.78 23.20
CA LYS A 66 9.12 12.06 24.40
C LYS A 66 8.46 10.71 24.58
N ARG A 67 7.48 10.35 23.75
CA ARG A 67 6.68 9.13 23.87
C ARG A 67 7.15 8.06 22.89
N ALA A 68 7.45 6.88 23.41
CA ALA A 68 7.94 5.77 22.61
C ALA A 68 6.92 5.21 21.59
N SER A 69 5.61 5.24 21.89
CA SER A 69 4.60 4.52 21.09
C SER A 69 4.57 4.92 19.63
N ALA A 70 4.67 6.22 19.33
CA ALA A 70 4.65 6.70 17.95
C ALA A 70 5.91 6.28 17.17
N TYR A 71 7.09 6.31 17.79
CA TYR A 71 8.33 5.80 17.17
C TYR A 71 8.28 4.29 16.96
N VAL A 72 7.80 3.53 17.94
CA VAL A 72 7.66 2.07 17.85
C VAL A 72 6.70 1.72 16.72
N ASN A 73 5.53 2.33 16.66
CA ASN A 73 4.55 2.01 15.62
C ASN A 73 5.01 2.45 14.23
N LEU A 74 5.66 3.61 14.10
CA LEU A 74 6.28 4.03 12.84
C LEU A 74 7.41 3.08 12.39
N SER A 75 8.22 2.56 13.32
CA SER A 75 9.23 1.55 12.98
C SER A 75 8.61 0.27 12.43
N VAL A 76 7.40 -0.11 12.90
CA VAL A 76 6.66 -1.26 12.36
C VAL A 76 6.20 -0.98 10.93
N VAL A 77 5.72 0.24 10.63
CA VAL A 77 5.39 0.67 9.26
C VAL A 77 6.61 0.50 8.34
N TYR A 78 7.77 1.01 8.76
CA TYR A 78 9.01 0.88 7.99
C TYR A 78 9.44 -0.58 7.78
N VAL A 79 9.36 -1.43 8.81
CA VAL A 79 9.61 -2.86 8.65
C VAL A 79 8.65 -3.51 7.66
N LYS A 80 7.36 -3.17 7.70
CA LYS A 80 6.34 -3.71 6.77
C LYS A 80 6.60 -3.33 5.32
N GLN A 81 7.25 -2.20 5.08
CA GLN A 81 7.70 -1.73 3.77
C GLN A 81 9.14 -2.17 3.42
N ASN A 82 9.75 -3.08 4.20
CA ASN A 82 11.16 -3.51 4.06
C ASN A 82 12.21 -2.37 4.19
N ARG A 83 11.84 -1.25 4.81
CA ARG A 83 12.69 -0.07 5.05
C ARG A 83 13.45 -0.19 6.38
N PHE A 84 14.24 -1.27 6.53
CA PHE A 84 14.92 -1.60 7.79
C PHE A 84 15.90 -0.51 8.28
N ALA A 85 16.62 0.13 7.35
CA ALA A 85 17.56 1.19 7.68
C ALA A 85 16.86 2.40 8.33
N GLU A 86 15.71 2.79 7.80
CA GLU A 86 14.90 3.91 8.31
C GLU A 86 14.26 3.56 9.66
N ALA A 87 13.77 2.33 9.84
CA ALA A 87 13.29 1.84 11.14
C ALA A 87 14.37 1.93 12.22
N ARG A 88 15.61 1.52 11.89
CA ARG A 88 16.75 1.54 12.82
C ARG A 88 17.17 2.98 13.16
N GLU A 89 17.26 3.85 12.16
CA GLU A 89 17.62 5.26 12.36
C GLU A 89 16.58 5.99 13.21
N LEU A 90 15.30 5.78 12.94
CA LEU A 90 14.20 6.35 13.71
C LEU A 90 14.23 5.90 15.18
N LEU A 91 14.45 4.61 15.44
CA LEU A 91 14.49 4.10 16.81
C LEU A 91 15.75 4.56 17.55
N ALA A 92 16.89 4.69 16.87
CA ALA A 92 18.10 5.28 17.45
C ALA A 92 17.88 6.75 17.83
N GLU A 93 17.20 7.53 16.99
CA GLU A 93 16.78 8.89 17.33
C GLU A 93 15.83 8.91 18.54
N ALA A 94 14.89 7.96 18.60
CA ALA A 94 13.95 7.84 19.70
C ALA A 94 14.67 7.58 21.04
N GLU A 95 15.73 6.78 21.08
CA GLU A 95 16.51 6.52 22.31
C GLU A 95 17.05 7.79 22.95
N GLU A 96 17.40 8.80 22.15
CA GLU A 96 17.91 10.09 22.63
C GLU A 96 16.79 11.02 23.13
N LYS A 97 15.56 10.86 22.62
CA LYS A 97 14.44 11.78 22.84
C LYS A 97 13.41 11.31 23.87
N VAL A 98 13.18 9.99 23.99
CA VAL A 98 12.14 9.46 24.87
C VAL A 98 12.44 9.71 26.34
N SER A 99 11.39 9.96 27.12
CA SER A 99 11.50 10.24 28.55
C SER A 99 10.94 9.09 29.39
N GLY A 100 11.81 8.46 30.17
CA GLY A 100 11.45 7.43 31.14
C GLY A 100 11.96 6.04 30.77
N GLU A 101 12.33 5.28 31.79
CA GLU A 101 12.98 3.96 31.65
C GLU A 101 12.13 2.97 30.84
N GLN A 102 10.81 2.96 31.06
CA GLN A 102 9.88 2.10 30.32
C GLN A 102 9.80 2.46 28.83
N ALA A 103 9.82 3.75 28.51
CA ALA A 103 9.77 4.22 27.13
C ALA A 103 11.08 3.88 26.40
N LEU A 104 12.21 4.10 27.07
CA LEU A 104 13.53 3.72 26.55
C LEU A 104 13.64 2.21 26.32
N GLN A 105 13.17 1.40 27.28
CA GLN A 105 13.16 -0.06 27.15
C GLN A 105 12.31 -0.52 25.96
N ALA A 106 11.14 0.08 25.74
CA ALA A 106 10.27 -0.26 24.60
C ALA A 106 10.94 0.05 23.25
N VAL A 107 11.65 1.19 23.15
CA VAL A 107 12.42 1.55 21.95
C VAL A 107 13.56 0.57 21.72
N GLN A 108 14.34 0.25 22.76
CA GLN A 108 15.46 -0.70 22.69
C GLN A 108 15.02 -2.11 22.30
N GLU A 109 13.93 -2.59 22.88
CA GLU A 109 13.36 -3.89 22.54
C GLU A 109 12.91 -3.92 21.07
N GLN A 110 12.26 -2.86 20.62
CA GLN A 110 11.84 -2.77 19.23
C GLN A 110 13.03 -2.67 18.27
N LEU A 111 14.07 -1.91 18.62
CA LEU A 111 15.31 -1.81 17.83
C LEU A 111 15.96 -3.18 17.63
N SER A 112 16.09 -3.96 18.71
CA SER A 112 16.62 -5.32 18.62
C SER A 112 15.74 -6.24 17.76
N ARG A 113 14.42 -6.07 17.77
CA ARG A 113 13.50 -6.83 16.90
C ARG A 113 13.69 -6.47 15.42
N VAL A 114 13.86 -5.19 15.11
CA VAL A 114 14.13 -4.71 13.75
C VAL A 114 15.45 -5.29 13.25
N GLU A 115 16.52 -5.23 14.05
CA GLU A 115 17.84 -5.79 13.70
C GLU A 115 17.76 -7.31 13.44
N GLN A 116 17.06 -8.06 14.29
CA GLN A 116 16.85 -9.49 14.08
C GLN A 116 16.03 -9.81 12.81
N GLN A 117 15.02 -8.99 12.51
CA GLN A 117 14.25 -9.15 11.27
C GLN A 117 15.07 -8.80 10.03
N GLU A 118 15.91 -7.76 10.10
CA GLU A 118 16.82 -7.39 9.01
C GLU A 118 17.85 -8.50 8.77
N GLU A 119 18.47 -9.04 9.82
CA GLU A 119 19.40 -10.18 9.72
C GLU A 119 18.71 -11.40 9.09
N ARG A 120 17.48 -11.69 9.51
CA ARG A 120 16.70 -12.80 8.94
C ARG A 120 16.39 -12.57 7.46
N TYR A 121 15.95 -11.36 7.11
CA TYR A 121 15.69 -10.96 5.73
C TYR A 121 16.95 -11.05 4.84
N GLN A 122 18.11 -10.66 5.38
CA GLN A 122 19.41 -10.79 4.69
C GLN A 122 19.86 -12.25 4.55
N GLN A 123 19.59 -13.10 5.55
CA GLN A 123 19.88 -14.53 5.47
C GLN A 123 18.97 -15.25 4.48
N GLU A 124 17.68 -14.91 4.44
CA GLU A 124 16.71 -15.43 3.48
C GLU A 124 17.13 -15.05 2.05
N THR A 125 17.48 -13.79 1.80
CA THR A 125 17.97 -13.31 0.49
C THR A 125 19.37 -13.85 0.12
N GLN A 126 20.25 -14.14 1.09
CA GLN A 126 21.55 -14.81 0.82
C GLN A 126 21.42 -16.32 0.60
N ALA A 127 20.51 -16.99 1.28
CA ALA A 127 20.22 -18.41 1.07
C ALA A 127 19.65 -18.65 -0.34
N GLU A 128 18.81 -17.74 -0.83
CA GLU A 128 18.32 -17.72 -2.22
C GLU A 128 19.41 -17.45 -3.28
N SER A 129 20.59 -16.93 -2.88
CA SER A 129 21.69 -16.58 -3.81
C SER A 129 22.94 -17.46 -3.69
N THR A 130 22.95 -18.46 -2.80
CA THR A 130 24.09 -19.38 -2.63
C THR A 130 23.89 -20.68 -3.43
N PRO A 131 24.65 -20.94 -4.51
CA PRO A 131 24.50 -22.18 -5.25
C PRO A 131 25.04 -23.37 -4.44
N ALA A 132 24.23 -24.41 -4.27
CA ALA A 132 24.63 -25.67 -3.63
C ALA A 132 25.84 -26.32 -4.33
N PRO A 133 26.70 -27.08 -3.61
CA PRO A 133 27.89 -27.68 -4.18
C PRO A 133 27.51 -28.70 -5.26
N THR A 134 28.27 -28.63 -6.34
CA THR A 134 28.07 -29.32 -7.61
C THR A 134 28.13 -30.84 -7.46
N SER A 135 26.97 -31.49 -7.51
CA SER A 135 26.83 -32.81 -8.11
C SER A 135 26.32 -32.62 -9.53
N SER A 136 27.18 -32.90 -10.50
CA SER A 136 26.94 -32.70 -11.93
C SER A 136 25.60 -33.30 -12.39
N PRO A 137 24.66 -32.52 -12.96
CA PRO A 137 23.50 -33.07 -13.64
C PRO A 137 23.84 -33.46 -15.07
N THR A 138 23.25 -34.57 -15.51
CA THR A 138 23.31 -35.11 -16.87
C THR A 138 22.50 -34.19 -17.82
N PRO A 139 22.80 -34.12 -19.14
CA PRO A 139 22.14 -33.18 -20.06
C PRO A 139 20.64 -33.41 -20.34
N GLU A 140 19.95 -34.23 -19.54
CA GLU A 140 18.50 -34.50 -19.68
C GLU A 140 17.62 -33.72 -18.67
N ASP A 141 18.20 -33.01 -17.70
CA ASP A 141 17.43 -32.24 -16.69
C ASP A 141 17.25 -30.74 -17.03
N GLN A 142 17.46 -30.33 -18.30
CA GLN A 142 17.38 -28.90 -18.69
C GLN A 142 16.02 -28.42 -19.20
N GLU A 143 14.95 -29.20 -19.06
CA GLU A 143 13.63 -28.83 -19.61
C GLU A 143 12.47 -28.75 -18.59
N SER A 144 12.74 -28.71 -17.28
CA SER A 144 11.68 -28.60 -16.25
C SER A 144 11.95 -27.51 -15.20
N SER A 145 12.14 -26.28 -15.68
CA SER A 145 11.99 -25.08 -14.85
C SER A 145 11.11 -24.14 -15.68
N ARG A 146 9.94 -23.66 -15.25
CA ARG A 146 9.57 -23.05 -13.98
C ARG A 146 8.03 -22.97 -13.94
N ILE A 147 7.42 -23.15 -12.77
CA ILE A 147 6.07 -22.63 -12.55
C ILE A 147 6.14 -21.12 -12.77
N LYS A 148 5.36 -20.61 -13.73
CA LYS A 148 5.30 -19.17 -13.99
C LYS A 148 4.37 -18.52 -12.97
N THR A 149 4.74 -17.35 -12.49
CA THR A 149 3.84 -16.48 -11.74
C THR A 149 3.01 -15.67 -12.73
N GLY A 150 1.77 -15.37 -12.37
CA GLY A 150 0.84 -14.66 -13.25
C GLY A 150 -0.62 -14.96 -12.98
N VAL A 151 -1.48 -14.34 -13.79
CA VAL A 151 -2.94 -14.52 -13.76
C VAL A 151 -3.32 -15.48 -14.88
N TYR A 152 -4.05 -16.52 -14.52
CA TYR A 152 -4.57 -17.54 -15.42
C TYR A 152 -6.09 -17.45 -15.46
N VAL A 153 -6.67 -17.69 -16.63
CA VAL A 153 -8.10 -17.51 -16.88
C VAL A 153 -8.76 -18.86 -17.12
N SER A 154 -9.92 -19.11 -16.50
CA SER A 154 -10.67 -20.35 -16.70
C SER A 154 -11.18 -20.47 -18.14
N GLN A 155 -10.99 -21.65 -18.75
CA GLN A 155 -11.45 -21.92 -20.12
C GLN A 155 -12.97 -21.91 -20.23
N ASP A 156 -13.67 -22.40 -19.21
CA ASP A 156 -15.12 -22.53 -19.22
C ASP A 156 -15.82 -21.25 -18.76
N ASN A 157 -15.16 -20.44 -17.93
CA ASN A 157 -15.71 -19.22 -17.35
C ASN A 157 -14.63 -18.11 -17.31
N PRO A 158 -14.50 -17.27 -18.35
CA PRO A 158 -13.42 -16.27 -18.44
C PRO A 158 -13.40 -15.19 -17.35
N GLU A 159 -14.45 -15.09 -16.54
CA GLU A 159 -14.52 -14.20 -15.37
C GLU A 159 -13.83 -14.82 -14.13
N ASP A 160 -13.55 -16.12 -14.14
CA ASP A 160 -12.88 -16.81 -13.05
C ASP A 160 -11.36 -16.83 -13.29
N THR A 161 -10.58 -16.44 -12.28
CA THR A 161 -9.12 -16.33 -12.37
C THR A 161 -8.41 -17.14 -11.30
N LEU A 162 -7.18 -17.58 -11.64
CA LEU A 162 -6.22 -18.19 -10.74
C LEU A 162 -4.95 -17.34 -10.79
N THR A 163 -4.49 -16.83 -9.66
CA THR A 163 -3.22 -16.10 -9.56
C THR A 163 -2.20 -16.95 -8.82
N ILE A 164 -0.97 -16.98 -9.33
CA ILE A 164 0.18 -17.60 -8.66
C ILE A 164 1.23 -16.51 -8.45
N GLU A 165 1.52 -16.17 -7.20
CA GLU A 165 2.37 -15.03 -6.83
C GLU A 165 3.74 -15.44 -6.27
N GLU A 166 3.80 -16.55 -5.51
CA GLU A 166 5.02 -17.01 -4.85
C GLU A 166 5.24 -18.49 -5.14
N VAL A 167 6.40 -18.81 -5.71
CA VAL A 167 6.86 -20.20 -5.90
C VAL A 167 8.10 -20.37 -5.03
N ARG A 168 7.95 -20.98 -3.85
CA ARG A 168 9.10 -21.28 -2.98
C ARG A 168 9.86 -22.44 -3.59
N GLU A 169 11.16 -22.22 -3.86
CA GLU A 169 12.13 -23.13 -4.51
C GLU A 169 11.79 -24.63 -4.33
N ASN A 170 10.89 -25.12 -5.20
CA ASN A 170 10.45 -26.50 -5.39
C ASN A 170 9.64 -27.21 -4.28
N GLN A 171 9.02 -26.52 -3.31
CA GLN A 171 8.20 -27.23 -2.29
C GLN A 171 6.80 -26.68 -2.05
N ALA A 172 6.53 -25.42 -2.39
CA ALA A 172 5.19 -24.87 -2.22
C ALA A 172 4.89 -23.76 -3.25
N VAL A 173 3.62 -23.65 -3.62
CA VAL A 173 3.08 -22.49 -4.35
C VAL A 173 2.01 -21.82 -3.53
N VAL A 174 2.06 -20.50 -3.50
CA VAL A 174 0.98 -19.66 -2.97
C VAL A 174 0.15 -19.18 -4.14
N PHE A 175 -1.15 -19.43 -4.05
CA PHE A 175 -2.10 -19.10 -5.10
C PHE A 175 -3.43 -18.59 -4.54
N THR A 176 -4.16 -17.91 -5.41
CA THR A 176 -5.46 -17.30 -5.14
C THR A 176 -6.40 -17.71 -6.25
N VAL A 177 -7.64 -18.09 -5.92
CA VAL A 177 -8.65 -18.44 -6.92
C VAL A 177 -9.87 -17.57 -6.72
N PHE A 178 -10.25 -16.84 -7.75
CA PHE A 178 -11.38 -15.93 -7.72
C PHE A 178 -12.48 -16.43 -8.65
N TRP A 179 -13.63 -16.84 -8.09
CA TRP A 179 -14.83 -17.16 -8.87
C TRP A 179 -15.82 -16.00 -8.75
N HIS A 180 -15.78 -15.06 -9.71
CA HIS A 180 -16.36 -13.71 -9.62
C HIS A 180 -17.81 -13.64 -9.09
N ARG A 181 -18.63 -14.69 -9.32
CA ARG A 181 -20.05 -14.73 -8.94
C ARG A 181 -20.42 -15.73 -7.85
N ARG A 182 -19.49 -16.59 -7.43
CA ARG A 182 -19.82 -17.78 -6.60
C ARG A 182 -19.18 -17.70 -5.21
N ALA A 183 -17.85 -17.57 -5.19
CA ALA A 183 -17.04 -17.43 -3.98
C ALA A 183 -15.59 -17.08 -4.38
N ALA A 184 -14.74 -16.75 -3.41
CA ALA A 184 -13.31 -16.59 -3.65
C ALA A 184 -12.50 -17.36 -2.60
N MET A 185 -11.34 -17.82 -3.01
CA MET A 185 -10.26 -18.32 -2.16
C MET A 185 -9.17 -17.25 -2.16
N SER A 186 -8.92 -16.63 -1.01
CA SER A 186 -8.04 -15.46 -0.90
C SER A 186 -6.55 -15.79 -0.94
N GLN A 187 -6.10 -16.81 -0.23
CA GLN A 187 -4.71 -17.27 -0.24
C GLN A 187 -4.67 -18.73 0.21
N ALA A 188 -4.13 -19.60 -0.64
CA ALA A 188 -3.91 -21.00 -0.35
C ALA A 188 -2.48 -21.42 -0.71
N GLU A 189 -1.92 -22.31 0.11
CA GLU A 189 -0.61 -22.89 -0.15
C GLU A 189 -0.79 -24.34 -0.61
N ALA A 190 -0.18 -24.69 -1.75
CA ALA A 190 -0.12 -26.06 -2.23
C ALA A 190 1.30 -26.60 -2.09
N GLY A 191 1.46 -27.71 -1.35
CA GLY A 191 2.72 -28.45 -1.31
C GLY A 191 2.96 -29.19 -2.62
N LEU A 192 4.12 -28.99 -3.25
CA LEU A 192 4.43 -29.53 -4.57
C LEU A 192 5.09 -30.92 -4.52
N SER A 193 4.68 -31.79 -5.44
CA SER A 193 5.30 -33.08 -5.73
C SER A 193 5.30 -33.30 -7.25
N GLY A 194 6.40 -32.98 -7.91
CA GLY A 194 6.46 -32.95 -9.37
C GLY A 194 5.59 -31.82 -9.94
N ASN A 195 4.73 -32.13 -10.91
CA ASN A 195 3.79 -31.17 -11.52
C ASN A 195 2.45 -31.07 -10.79
N THR A 196 2.34 -31.66 -9.60
CA THR A 196 1.09 -31.65 -8.83
C THR A 196 1.32 -30.99 -7.47
N GLY A 197 0.51 -29.99 -7.15
CA GLY A 197 0.40 -29.40 -5.83
C GLY A 197 -0.82 -29.94 -5.09
N THR A 198 -0.69 -30.25 -3.80
CA THR A 198 -1.85 -30.57 -2.94
C THR A 198 -2.09 -29.43 -1.96
N PHE A 199 -3.33 -28.98 -1.81
CA PHE A 199 -3.65 -27.87 -0.92
C PHE A 199 -4.84 -28.16 0.00
N SER A 200 -4.93 -27.38 1.06
CA SER A 200 -6.13 -27.25 1.89
C SER A 200 -6.31 -25.79 2.27
N TYR A 201 -7.46 -25.23 1.94
CA TYR A 201 -7.82 -23.85 2.25
C TYR A 201 -8.71 -23.80 3.49
N TYR A 202 -8.38 -22.89 4.40
CA TYR A 202 -9.09 -22.67 5.65
C TYR A 202 -9.54 -21.22 5.76
N GLU A 203 -10.75 -21.01 6.26
CA GLU A 203 -11.30 -19.69 6.55
C GLU A 203 -11.89 -19.71 7.96
N GLN A 204 -11.51 -18.74 8.80
CA GLN A 204 -11.94 -18.67 10.22
C GLN A 204 -11.71 -19.99 11.00
N GLY A 205 -10.67 -20.75 10.65
CA GLY A 205 -10.33 -22.03 11.27
C GLY A 205 -11.14 -23.24 10.77
N ALA A 206 -12.13 -23.04 9.89
CA ALA A 206 -12.86 -24.10 9.22
C ALA A 206 -12.19 -24.46 7.89
N LYS A 207 -12.10 -25.76 7.58
CA LYS A 207 -11.60 -26.22 6.28
C LYS A 207 -12.65 -25.95 5.22
N MET A 208 -12.35 -25.05 4.28
CA MET A 208 -13.30 -24.60 3.28
C MET A 208 -13.15 -25.31 1.94
N ALA A 209 -11.92 -25.66 1.55
CA ALA A 209 -11.69 -26.41 0.33
C ALA A 209 -10.42 -27.25 0.44
N ALA A 210 -10.31 -28.29 -0.38
CA ALA A 210 -9.07 -29.03 -0.58
C ALA A 210 -9.08 -29.72 -1.93
N GLY A 211 -7.88 -29.97 -2.43
CA GLY A 211 -7.71 -30.66 -3.68
C GLY A 211 -6.30 -30.53 -4.21
N THR A 212 -6.20 -30.59 -5.54
CA THR A 212 -4.93 -30.58 -6.24
C THR A 212 -4.86 -29.48 -7.29
N LEU A 213 -3.66 -28.95 -7.49
CA LEU A 213 -3.27 -28.20 -8.66
C LEU A 213 -2.42 -29.12 -9.52
N GLU A 214 -2.74 -29.25 -10.80
CA GLU A 214 -1.90 -29.95 -11.77
C GLU A 214 -1.42 -28.94 -12.80
N PHE A 215 -0.12 -28.69 -12.80
CA PHE A 215 0.53 -27.92 -13.84
C PHE A 215 0.62 -28.81 -15.08
N GLN A 216 0.34 -28.26 -16.25
CA GLN A 216 0.40 -28.96 -17.52
C GLN A 216 1.28 -28.18 -18.50
N GLU A 217 1.57 -28.77 -19.66
CA GLU A 217 2.29 -28.06 -20.72
C GLU A 217 1.48 -26.85 -21.22
N ASN A 218 2.17 -25.89 -21.85
CA ASN A 218 1.57 -24.67 -22.43
C ASN A 218 0.85 -23.77 -21.41
N ASP A 219 1.44 -23.56 -20.23
CA ASP A 219 0.94 -22.64 -19.20
C ASP A 219 -0.53 -22.92 -18.81
N THR A 220 -0.90 -24.20 -18.84
CA THR A 220 -2.22 -24.69 -18.42
C THR A 220 -2.13 -25.23 -17.00
N ILE A 221 -3.12 -24.89 -16.18
CA ILE A 221 -3.21 -25.33 -14.80
C ILE A 221 -4.60 -25.89 -14.55
N VAL A 222 -4.67 -27.13 -14.06
CA VAL A 222 -5.93 -27.76 -13.69
C VAL A 222 -6.07 -27.76 -12.18
N LEU A 223 -7.07 -27.03 -11.69
CA LEU A 223 -7.48 -27.04 -10.30
C LEU A 223 -8.57 -28.09 -10.11
N ASN A 224 -8.28 -29.15 -9.36
CA ASN A 224 -9.25 -30.17 -8.99
C ASN A 224 -9.62 -30.01 -7.52
N LEU A 225 -10.86 -29.57 -7.26
CA LEU A 225 -11.44 -29.49 -5.93
C LEU A 225 -12.02 -30.86 -5.56
N GLU A 226 -11.38 -31.55 -4.62
CA GLU A 226 -11.89 -32.81 -4.06
C GLU A 226 -12.98 -32.56 -3.01
N GLN A 227 -12.83 -31.46 -2.26
CA GLN A 227 -13.76 -31.03 -1.23
C GLN A 227 -13.95 -29.53 -1.34
N SER A 228 -15.20 -29.08 -1.28
CA SER A 228 -15.55 -27.66 -1.27
C SER A 228 -16.76 -27.45 -0.39
N ALA A 229 -16.60 -26.57 0.59
CA ALA A 229 -17.65 -25.93 1.37
C ALA A 229 -17.76 -24.43 1.03
N LEU A 230 -17.05 -23.98 -0.02
CA LEU A 230 -17.19 -22.64 -0.56
C LEU A 230 -18.61 -22.45 -1.12
N PRO A 231 -19.27 -21.31 -0.87
CA PRO A 231 -20.62 -21.04 -1.35
C PRO A 231 -20.73 -21.24 -2.87
N ASN A 232 -21.67 -22.07 -3.32
CA ASN A 232 -21.98 -22.31 -4.74
C ASN A 232 -20.80 -22.80 -5.61
N VAL A 233 -19.72 -23.30 -4.99
CA VAL A 233 -18.59 -23.91 -5.70
C VAL A 233 -18.60 -25.40 -5.41
N GLU A 234 -19.05 -26.19 -6.38
CA GLU A 234 -19.08 -27.65 -6.27
C GLU A 234 -17.67 -28.23 -6.46
N PRO A 235 -17.34 -29.36 -5.79
CA PRO A 235 -16.15 -30.14 -6.12
C PRO A 235 -16.12 -30.52 -7.61
N GLY A 236 -14.95 -30.45 -8.21
CA GLY A 236 -14.77 -30.66 -9.65
C GLY A 236 -13.45 -30.10 -10.16
N SER A 237 -13.23 -30.27 -11.46
CA SER A 237 -12.02 -29.82 -12.15
C SER A 237 -12.29 -28.56 -12.94
N THR A 238 -11.44 -27.54 -12.78
CA THR A 238 -11.46 -26.30 -13.57
C THR A 238 -10.10 -26.10 -14.23
N THR A 239 -10.08 -25.82 -15.53
CA THR A 239 -8.86 -25.61 -16.30
C THR A 239 -8.62 -24.13 -16.50
N TYR A 240 -7.44 -23.67 -16.12
CA TYR A 240 -6.96 -22.30 -16.27
C TYR A 240 -5.81 -22.24 -17.28
N VAL A 241 -5.77 -21.21 -18.11
CA VAL A 241 -4.72 -21.02 -19.11
C VAL A 241 -4.18 -19.59 -19.00
N MET A 242 -2.87 -19.44 -19.13
CA MET A 242 -2.25 -18.13 -19.25
C MET A 242 -2.71 -17.47 -20.56
N PRO A 243 -3.23 -16.23 -20.53
CA PRO A 243 -3.60 -15.54 -21.75
C PRO A 243 -2.40 -15.39 -22.69
N THR A 244 -2.64 -15.48 -23.99
CA THR A 244 -1.62 -15.15 -24.98
C THR A 244 -1.24 -13.67 -24.89
N PRO A 245 -0.05 -13.25 -25.37
CA PRO A 245 0.31 -11.82 -25.36
C PRO A 245 -0.69 -10.91 -26.08
N GLU A 246 -1.38 -11.42 -27.11
CA GLU A 246 -2.44 -10.71 -27.82
C GLU A 246 -3.69 -10.54 -26.95
N GLU A 247 -4.10 -11.58 -26.23
CA GLU A 247 -5.21 -11.53 -25.29
C GLU A 247 -4.89 -10.65 -24.07
N GLU A 248 -3.67 -10.73 -23.54
CA GLU A 248 -3.20 -9.86 -22.44
C GLU A 248 -3.23 -8.39 -22.87
N ALA A 249 -2.73 -8.08 -24.07
CA ALA A 249 -2.78 -6.72 -24.62
C ALA A 249 -4.21 -6.25 -24.84
N ALA A 250 -5.10 -7.12 -25.34
CA ALA A 250 -6.52 -6.80 -25.51
C ALA A 250 -7.22 -6.54 -24.16
N GLN A 251 -6.90 -7.31 -23.12
CA GLN A 251 -7.42 -7.10 -21.76
C GLN A 251 -6.92 -5.77 -21.18
N LYS A 252 -5.62 -5.46 -21.28
CA LYS A 252 -5.07 -4.16 -20.86
C LYS A 252 -5.71 -3.01 -21.63
N ALA A 253 -5.93 -3.15 -22.93
CA ALA A 253 -6.60 -2.14 -23.73
C ALA A 253 -8.06 -1.94 -23.30
N ALA A 254 -8.79 -3.01 -22.97
CA ALA A 254 -10.16 -2.93 -22.48
C ALA A 254 -10.24 -2.25 -21.11
N GLN A 255 -9.35 -2.60 -20.17
CA GLN A 255 -9.25 -1.94 -18.86
C GLN A 255 -8.90 -0.46 -18.99
N ALA A 256 -7.92 -0.13 -19.83
CA ALA A 256 -7.55 1.25 -20.11
C ALA A 256 -8.73 2.06 -20.69
N GLU A 257 -9.54 1.45 -21.55
CA GLU A 257 -10.74 2.10 -22.09
C GLU A 257 -11.83 2.31 -21.03
N GLU A 258 -12.06 1.34 -20.15
CA GLU A 258 -12.98 1.49 -19.02
C GLU A 258 -12.55 2.63 -18.09
N ILE A 259 -11.28 2.67 -17.71
CA ILE A 259 -10.71 3.75 -16.89
C ILE A 259 -10.79 5.08 -17.62
N ARG A 260 -10.54 5.12 -18.94
CA ARG A 260 -10.70 6.34 -19.74
C ARG A 260 -12.11 6.89 -19.64
N GLN A 261 -13.13 6.05 -19.83
CA GLN A 261 -14.53 6.44 -19.73
C GLN A 261 -14.89 6.96 -18.35
N TRP A 262 -14.31 6.37 -17.31
CA TRP A 262 -14.41 6.87 -15.95
C TRP A 262 -13.82 8.27 -15.82
N LEU A 263 -12.56 8.46 -16.23
CA LEU A 263 -11.84 9.73 -16.11
C LEU A 263 -12.51 10.88 -16.87
N THR A 264 -13.17 10.60 -18.00
CA THR A 264 -13.78 11.61 -18.86
C THR A 264 -15.27 11.85 -18.58
N GLN A 265 -15.83 11.25 -17.53
CA GLN A 265 -17.26 11.33 -17.24
C GLN A 265 -17.73 12.76 -16.87
N GLY A 266 -18.81 13.23 -17.51
CA GLY A 266 -19.53 14.46 -17.11
C GLY A 266 -18.75 15.76 -17.29
N SER A 267 -18.55 16.53 -16.22
CA SER A 267 -17.71 17.73 -16.23
C SER A 267 -16.21 17.39 -16.30
N GLY A 268 -15.86 16.13 -16.02
CA GLY A 268 -14.51 15.58 -16.05
C GLY A 268 -13.55 16.21 -15.05
N GLN A 269 -14.01 17.10 -14.15
CA GLN A 269 -13.15 17.81 -13.21
C GLN A 269 -13.04 17.03 -11.90
N TRP A 270 -11.83 16.54 -11.66
CA TRP A 270 -11.44 15.74 -10.50
C TRP A 270 -10.75 16.62 -9.47
N TYR A 271 -11.34 16.66 -8.27
CA TYR A 271 -10.83 17.45 -7.16
C TYR A 271 -10.20 16.55 -6.13
N LYS A 272 -8.97 16.85 -5.70
CA LYS A 272 -8.28 16.05 -4.68
C LYS A 272 -9.07 16.08 -3.37
N ASP A 273 -9.38 14.91 -2.84
CA ASP A 273 -10.07 14.71 -1.57
C ASP A 273 -9.06 14.93 -0.44
N ASP A 274 -8.88 16.18 -0.02
CA ASP A 274 -8.11 16.45 1.19
C ASP A 274 -8.78 17.41 2.18
N VAL A 275 -8.67 17.00 3.45
CA VAL A 275 -9.39 17.47 4.65
C VAL A 275 -8.65 18.62 5.35
N LEU A 276 -7.38 18.83 5.01
CA LEU A 276 -6.59 19.98 5.44
C LEU A 276 -6.47 20.96 4.27
N GLU A 277 -6.51 22.25 4.58
CA GLU A 277 -6.47 23.35 3.61
C GLU A 277 -5.08 23.46 2.93
N GLU A 278 -4.65 22.42 2.23
CA GLU A 278 -3.37 22.41 1.53
C GLU A 278 -3.48 23.26 0.26
N PRO A 279 -2.75 24.38 0.19
CA PRO A 279 -2.83 25.30 -0.93
C PRO A 279 -2.25 24.72 -2.23
N GLU A 280 -1.45 23.65 -2.12
CA GLU A 280 -0.67 23.04 -3.20
C GLU A 280 -1.34 21.82 -3.87
N ALA A 281 -2.54 21.40 -3.42
CA ALA A 281 -3.24 20.27 -4.02
C ALA A 281 -3.59 20.53 -5.50
N VAL A 282 -3.45 19.52 -6.36
CA VAL A 282 -3.69 19.61 -7.82
C VAL A 282 -5.01 18.95 -8.18
N ASN A 283 -5.78 19.60 -9.05
CA ASN A 283 -7.00 19.06 -9.65
C ASN A 283 -6.75 18.73 -11.12
N PHE A 284 -7.57 17.83 -11.67
CA PHE A 284 -7.43 17.37 -13.06
C PHE A 284 -8.72 17.50 -13.85
N GLN A 285 -8.58 17.63 -15.17
CA GLN A 285 -9.63 17.38 -16.13
C GLN A 285 -9.08 16.56 -17.28
N PHE A 286 -9.61 15.36 -17.49
CA PHE A 286 -9.17 14.45 -18.54
C PHE A 286 -10.09 14.52 -19.76
N GLN A 287 -9.52 14.33 -20.95
CA GLN A 287 -10.23 14.35 -22.23
C GLN A 287 -9.99 13.04 -23.00
N GLU A 288 -10.99 12.59 -23.76
CA GLU A 288 -10.94 11.32 -24.49
C GLU A 288 -9.76 11.19 -25.47
N ASP A 289 -9.25 12.33 -25.95
CA ASP A 289 -8.13 12.41 -26.89
C ASP A 289 -6.74 12.18 -26.24
N GLY A 290 -6.69 11.93 -24.93
CA GLY A 290 -5.45 11.75 -24.17
C GLY A 290 -4.86 13.06 -23.66
N THR A 291 -5.58 14.17 -23.77
CA THR A 291 -5.19 15.45 -23.16
C THR A 291 -5.71 15.54 -21.73
N ALA A 292 -4.89 16.02 -20.80
CA ALA A 292 -5.32 16.42 -19.48
C ALA A 292 -5.03 17.90 -19.21
N VAL A 293 -5.85 18.50 -18.37
CA VAL A 293 -5.66 19.86 -17.85
C VAL A 293 -5.49 19.73 -16.36
N TYR A 294 -4.51 20.42 -15.78
CA TYR A 294 -4.30 20.42 -14.33
C TYR A 294 -4.12 21.84 -13.80
N TRP A 295 -4.58 22.05 -12.57
CA TRP A 295 -4.47 23.34 -11.87
C TRP A 295 -4.35 23.14 -10.36
N PRO A 296 -3.61 24.01 -9.65
CA PRO A 296 -3.60 23.99 -8.20
C PRO A 296 -4.96 24.37 -7.63
N LYS A 297 -5.26 23.98 -6.38
CA LYS A 297 -6.55 24.20 -5.69
C LYS A 297 -6.99 25.66 -5.67
N GLN A 298 -6.03 26.58 -5.56
CA GLN A 298 -6.28 28.03 -5.60
C GLN A 298 -6.51 28.60 -7.01
N LYS A 299 -6.37 27.77 -8.05
CA LYS A 299 -6.57 28.07 -9.48
C LYS A 299 -5.82 29.32 -9.96
N GLU A 300 -4.57 29.45 -9.51
CA GLU A 300 -3.70 30.56 -9.89
C GLU A 300 -3.24 30.49 -11.35
N TYR A 301 -3.09 29.27 -11.88
CA TYR A 301 -2.72 28.98 -13.27
C TYR A 301 -3.34 27.65 -13.72
N VAL A 302 -3.36 27.42 -15.03
CA VAL A 302 -3.89 26.20 -15.65
C VAL A 302 -2.87 25.70 -16.67
N ASN A 303 -2.52 24.42 -16.59
CA ASN A 303 -1.57 23.79 -17.50
C ASN A 303 -2.27 22.68 -18.30
N THR A 304 -1.84 22.52 -19.55
CA THR A 304 -2.29 21.43 -20.42
C THR A 304 -1.16 20.43 -20.60
N THR A 305 -1.50 19.14 -20.53
CA THR A 305 -0.57 18.02 -20.63
C THR A 305 -1.22 16.86 -21.40
N SER A 306 -0.44 15.82 -21.70
CA SER A 306 -0.92 14.52 -22.18
C SER A 306 -0.90 13.47 -21.07
N TYR A 307 -1.81 12.51 -21.18
CA TYR A 307 -1.78 11.29 -20.41
C TYR A 307 -1.94 10.06 -21.31
N THR A 308 -1.40 8.94 -20.87
CA THR A 308 -1.59 7.62 -21.50
C THR A 308 -2.08 6.62 -20.47
N LEU A 309 -2.82 5.61 -20.93
CA LEU A 309 -3.30 4.50 -20.11
C LEU A 309 -2.74 3.19 -20.66
N ASP A 310 -2.26 2.33 -19.77
CA ASP A 310 -1.83 0.96 -20.06
C ASP A 310 -2.38 0.03 -18.97
N GLY A 311 -3.44 -0.70 -19.30
CA GLY A 311 -4.23 -1.42 -18.29
C GLY A 311 -4.76 -0.46 -17.23
N GLU A 312 -4.41 -0.72 -15.98
CA GLU A 312 -4.81 0.07 -14.83
C GLU A 312 -3.85 1.21 -14.50
N GLN A 313 -2.79 1.41 -15.29
CA GLN A 313 -1.80 2.45 -15.04
C GLN A 313 -2.04 3.67 -15.91
N ILE A 314 -2.01 4.86 -15.30
CA ILE A 314 -2.01 6.15 -15.99
C ILE A 314 -0.64 6.80 -15.89
N THR A 315 -0.11 7.25 -17.02
CA THR A 315 1.09 8.10 -17.06
C THR A 315 0.68 9.51 -17.44
N ILE A 316 0.95 10.50 -16.58
CA ILE A 316 0.66 11.92 -16.79
C ILE A 316 1.98 12.67 -16.96
N THR A 317 2.09 13.52 -17.99
CA THR A 317 3.37 14.19 -18.34
C THR A 317 3.45 15.61 -17.79
N PHE A 318 4.02 15.82 -16.61
CA PHE A 318 4.15 17.16 -16.04
C PHE A 318 5.28 17.96 -16.71
N LEU A 319 5.38 19.25 -16.41
CA LEU A 319 6.48 20.09 -16.85
C LEU A 319 7.37 20.48 -15.66
N ALA A 320 8.68 20.26 -15.78
CA ALA A 320 9.66 20.76 -14.84
C ALA A 320 9.62 22.29 -14.78
N LEU A 321 9.66 22.88 -13.58
CA LEU A 321 9.41 24.31 -13.42
C LEU A 321 10.55 25.19 -13.95
N ASP A 322 11.78 24.70 -13.85
CA ASP A 322 12.97 25.45 -14.24
C ASP A 322 13.33 25.26 -15.72
N THR A 323 13.11 24.05 -16.26
CA THR A 323 13.55 23.67 -17.62
C THR A 323 12.41 23.59 -18.62
N LEU A 324 11.15 23.49 -18.15
CA LEU A 324 9.96 23.15 -18.96
C LEU A 324 10.09 21.82 -19.70
N GLU A 325 10.97 20.93 -19.25
CA GLU A 325 11.10 19.58 -19.79
C GLU A 325 9.94 18.69 -19.31
N PRO A 326 9.45 17.76 -20.16
CA PRO A 326 8.39 16.84 -19.81
C PRO A 326 8.86 15.79 -18.80
N VAL A 327 8.10 15.61 -17.73
CA VAL A 327 8.36 14.65 -16.65
C VAL A 327 7.16 13.69 -16.54
N PRO A 328 7.25 12.48 -17.12
CA PRO A 328 6.18 11.49 -17.03
C PRO A 328 6.15 10.84 -15.65
N LEU A 329 4.98 10.84 -15.01
CA LEU A 329 4.74 10.17 -13.72
C LEU A 329 3.66 9.12 -13.90
N THR A 330 3.91 7.90 -13.43
CA THR A 330 3.01 6.76 -13.58
C THR A 330 2.33 6.39 -12.26
N TYR A 331 1.02 6.20 -12.33
CA TYR A 331 0.15 5.88 -11.21
C TYR A 331 -0.71 4.66 -11.52
N GLN A 332 -0.97 3.83 -10.53
CA GLN A 332 -2.02 2.85 -10.52
C GLN A 332 -3.35 3.59 -10.30
N VAL A 333 -4.35 3.30 -11.11
CA VAL A 333 -5.68 3.90 -11.01
C VAL A 333 -6.65 2.90 -10.41
N SER A 334 -7.38 3.34 -9.38
CA SER A 334 -8.51 2.59 -8.85
C SER A 334 -9.77 3.45 -8.90
N CYS A 335 -10.86 2.91 -9.46
CA CYS A 335 -12.13 3.61 -9.65
C CYS A 335 -13.18 3.11 -8.66
N PHE A 336 -13.95 4.02 -8.06
CA PHE A 336 -14.93 3.69 -7.01
C PHE A 336 -16.22 4.49 -7.19
N THR A 337 -17.37 3.83 -6.96
CA THR A 337 -18.67 4.50 -6.80
C THR A 337 -19.13 4.42 -5.36
N ALA A 338 -19.56 5.54 -4.79
CA ALA A 338 -20.23 5.61 -3.49
C ALA A 338 -21.59 6.29 -3.66
N GLY A 339 -22.60 5.51 -4.06
CA GLY A 339 -23.90 6.07 -4.44
C GLY A 339 -23.81 6.79 -5.79
N GLU A 340 -24.13 8.08 -5.83
CA GLU A 340 -24.02 8.93 -7.03
C GLU A 340 -22.64 9.61 -7.18
N ASN A 341 -21.74 9.44 -6.22
CA ASN A 341 -20.42 10.07 -6.24
C ASN A 341 -19.38 9.14 -6.87
N TYR A 342 -18.72 9.64 -7.92
CA TYR A 342 -17.60 8.98 -8.58
C TYR A 342 -16.29 9.43 -7.94
N ARG A 343 -15.44 8.47 -7.58
CA ARG A 343 -14.11 8.72 -7.02
C ARG A 343 -13.07 7.91 -7.76
N ILE A 344 -11.88 8.48 -7.92
CA ILE A 344 -10.69 7.76 -8.34
C ILE A 344 -9.62 7.88 -7.27
N ARG A 345 -8.76 6.88 -7.18
CA ARG A 345 -7.54 6.90 -6.40
C ARG A 345 -6.38 6.72 -7.37
N LEU A 346 -5.36 7.55 -7.22
CA LEU A 346 -4.10 7.42 -7.94
C LEU A 346 -3.07 6.96 -6.92
N ASP A 347 -2.34 5.89 -7.19
CA ASP A 347 -1.29 5.38 -6.29
C ASP A 347 0.02 5.31 -7.06
N PHE A 348 1.13 5.75 -6.47
CA PHE A 348 2.39 5.87 -7.20
C PHE A 348 3.03 4.50 -7.43
N VAL A 349 3.37 4.16 -8.68
CA VAL A 349 3.87 2.81 -9.02
C VAL A 349 5.38 2.71 -8.93
N SER A 350 6.12 3.75 -9.35
CA SER A 350 7.59 3.94 -9.23
C SER A 350 8.03 5.05 -10.20
N THR A 351 9.10 5.80 -9.89
CA THR A 351 9.71 6.75 -10.83
C THR A 351 11.18 6.48 -11.09
N GLU A 352 11.52 6.28 -12.36
CA GLU A 352 12.87 6.51 -12.88
C GLU A 352 13.16 8.03 -13.07
N ALA A 353 12.13 8.88 -12.99
CA ALA A 353 12.21 10.32 -13.20
C ALA A 353 12.63 11.10 -11.93
N ASP A 354 13.45 12.13 -12.11
CA ASP A 354 13.87 13.04 -11.03
C ASP A 354 12.75 14.04 -10.69
N VAL A 355 11.92 13.66 -9.72
CA VAL A 355 10.77 14.46 -9.25
C VAL A 355 11.17 15.73 -8.49
N SER A 356 12.45 15.91 -8.14
CA SER A 356 12.92 17.10 -7.41
C SER A 356 12.79 18.41 -8.21
N GLN A 357 12.67 18.31 -9.54
CA GLN A 357 12.54 19.45 -10.45
C GLN A 357 11.10 19.98 -10.61
N LEU A 358 10.12 19.35 -9.95
CA LEU A 358 8.70 19.74 -9.98
C LEU A 358 8.28 20.62 -8.77
N TYR A 359 9.20 21.44 -8.24
CA TYR A 359 9.11 22.21 -6.97
C TYR A 359 7.74 22.89 -6.66
N GLY A 360 7.09 22.57 -5.53
CA GLY A 360 5.83 23.24 -5.10
C GLY A 360 4.54 22.49 -5.45
N PHE A 361 4.66 21.23 -5.85
CA PHE A 361 3.59 20.24 -5.83
C PHE A 361 3.98 19.13 -4.82
N ALA A 362 4.16 19.46 -3.54
CA ALA A 362 4.98 18.68 -2.61
C ALA A 362 4.60 17.17 -2.40
N GLU A 363 3.45 16.71 -2.87
CA GLU A 363 2.98 15.31 -2.80
C GLU A 363 2.29 14.86 -4.13
N LEU A 364 2.95 15.02 -5.28
CA LEU A 364 2.41 14.90 -6.65
C LEU A 364 1.56 13.66 -6.97
N VAL A 365 0.27 13.84 -6.69
CA VAL A 365 -0.89 13.14 -7.25
C VAL A 365 -1.40 11.90 -6.49
N PRO A 366 -0.66 11.14 -5.67
CA PRO A 366 -1.28 9.97 -5.06
C PRO A 366 -2.37 10.37 -4.06
N GLY A 367 -3.39 9.54 -3.94
CA GLY A 367 -4.55 9.76 -3.10
C GLY A 367 -5.85 9.89 -3.89
N TRP A 368 -6.87 10.35 -3.18
CA TRP A 368 -8.25 10.30 -3.64
C TRP A 368 -8.68 11.57 -4.37
N TYR A 369 -9.57 11.41 -5.35
CA TYR A 369 -10.19 12.48 -6.10
C TYR A 369 -11.68 12.22 -6.28
N THR A 370 -12.50 13.26 -6.12
CA THR A 370 -13.93 13.22 -6.37
C THR A 370 -14.30 14.00 -7.62
N LEU A 371 -15.22 13.45 -8.41
CA LEU A 371 -15.80 14.11 -9.57
C LEU A 371 -16.81 15.19 -9.14
N ALA A 372 -16.71 16.40 -9.69
CA ALA A 372 -17.61 17.51 -9.42
C ALA A 372 -18.77 17.70 -10.41
#